data_AF-A0A377D9X0-F1
#
_entry.id   AF-A0A377D9X0-F1
#
_cell.length_a   1.000
_cell.length_b   1.000
_cell.length_c   1.000
_cell.angle_alpha   90.00
_cell.angle_beta   90.00
_cell.angle_gamma   90.00
#
_symmetry.space_group_name_H-M   'P 1'
#
loop_
_entity.id
_entity.type
_entity.pdbx_description
1 polymer ?
#
loop_
_entity_poly.entity_id
_entity_poly.type
_entity_poly.pdbx_seq_one_letter_code
_entity_poly.pdbx_strand_id
1 'polypeptide(L)'
;MSKGFTFEKNLPHQKAGVDSVMNVFVSAIPHQTDHVAIRLLANPELNLSEQQYYNNIKNVQEFNGIEHSKDNYDAKSNVIDVSMETGTGKTYTYTKTIFDLNKSFGINKFIIIVPTLSIKAGTVNFLKSNALKEHFRDDYERELKTYVVESQKFSGKNTKSYMPQAIHDLLKQVISIRNIYTFL
;
A
#
# COMPACT_ATOMS: atom_id res chain seq x y z
N MET A 1 -4.14 23.97 -22.80
CA MET A 1 -4.28 23.44 -21.43
C MET A 1 -4.92 22.07 -21.56
N SER A 2 -4.16 20.98 -21.41
CA SER A 2 -4.75 19.63 -21.46
C SER A 2 -5.62 19.45 -20.22
N LYS A 3 -6.87 19.00 -20.42
CA LYS A 3 -7.73 18.55 -19.32
C LYS A 3 -6.96 17.46 -18.58
N GLY A 4 -6.47 17.76 -17.37
CA GLY A 4 -5.81 16.78 -16.52
C GLY A 4 -6.78 15.66 -16.15
N PHE A 5 -6.24 14.51 -15.75
CA PHE A 5 -7.04 13.44 -15.14
C PHE A 5 -7.85 14.02 -13.97
N THR A 6 -9.16 13.86 -13.99
CA THR A 6 -10.04 14.22 -12.86
C THR A 6 -10.45 12.93 -12.17
N PHE A 7 -10.16 12.81 -10.88
CA PHE A 7 -10.52 11.63 -10.10
C PHE A 7 -11.96 11.76 -9.62
N GLU A 8 -12.77 10.76 -9.91
CA GLU A 8 -14.11 10.64 -9.34
C GLU A 8 -13.99 10.11 -7.91
N LYS A 9 -14.43 10.91 -6.93
CA LYS A 9 -14.37 10.54 -5.51
C LYS A 9 -15.46 9.51 -5.19
N ASN A 10 -15.11 8.57 -4.30
CA ASN A 10 -16.06 7.71 -3.59
C ASN A 10 -16.94 6.80 -4.46
N LEU A 11 -16.41 6.31 -5.60
CA LEU A 11 -17.07 5.26 -6.36
C LEU A 11 -17.40 4.05 -5.45
N PRO A 12 -18.66 3.61 -5.36
CA PRO A 12 -19.08 2.62 -4.36
C PRO A 12 -18.26 1.32 -4.37
N HIS A 13 -17.94 0.80 -5.58
CA HIS A 13 -17.15 -0.42 -5.73
C HIS A 13 -15.69 -0.26 -5.29
N GLN A 14 -15.10 0.93 -5.43
CA GLN A 14 -13.75 1.21 -4.94
C GLN A 14 -13.76 1.37 -3.43
N LYS A 15 -14.74 2.10 -2.89
CA LYS A 15 -14.91 2.26 -1.44
C LYS A 15 -15.13 0.92 -0.75
N ALA A 16 -15.98 0.05 -1.31
CA ALA A 16 -16.20 -1.30 -0.78
C ALA A 16 -14.91 -2.12 -0.68
N GLY A 17 -14.05 -2.07 -1.72
CA GLY A 17 -12.76 -2.74 -1.69
C GLY A 17 -11.81 -2.19 -0.63
N VAL A 18 -11.75 -0.86 -0.47
CA VAL A 18 -10.94 -0.22 0.57
C VAL A 18 -11.43 -0.57 1.97
N ASP A 19 -12.74 -0.40 2.20
CA ASP A 19 -13.37 -0.69 3.50
C ASP A 19 -13.20 -2.17 3.87
N SER A 20 -13.27 -3.09 2.90
CA SER A 20 -13.04 -4.53 3.13
C SER A 20 -11.64 -4.80 3.68
N VAL A 21 -10.59 -4.17 3.14
CA VAL A 21 -9.22 -4.33 3.66
C VAL A 21 -9.09 -3.69 5.03
N MET A 22 -9.61 -2.48 5.23
CA MET A 22 -9.52 -1.79 6.50
C MET A 22 -10.23 -2.54 7.63
N ASN A 23 -11.35 -3.19 7.33
CA ASN A 23 -12.13 -3.98 8.28
C ASN A 23 -11.38 -5.23 8.79
N VAL A 24 -10.42 -5.76 8.03
CA VAL A 24 -9.55 -6.86 8.51
C VAL A 24 -8.71 -6.43 9.72
N PHE A 25 -8.37 -5.14 9.81
CA PHE A 25 -7.51 -4.59 10.86
C PHE A 25 -8.28 -3.88 11.98
N VAL A 26 -9.58 -4.11 12.11
CA VAL A 26 -10.36 -3.59 13.24
C VAL A 26 -9.77 -4.07 14.57
N SER A 27 -9.57 -3.13 15.51
CA SER A 27 -8.90 -3.34 16.81
C SER A 27 -7.41 -3.68 16.76
N ALA A 28 -6.76 -3.55 15.60
CA ALA A 28 -5.32 -3.72 15.52
C ALA A 28 -4.59 -2.56 16.23
N ILE A 29 -3.51 -2.88 16.95
CA ILE A 29 -2.74 -1.92 17.75
C ILE A 29 -1.36 -1.74 17.12
N PRO A 30 -1.00 -0.53 16.65
CA PRO A 30 0.33 -0.26 16.14
C PRO A 30 1.33 -0.20 17.31
N HIS A 31 2.33 -1.07 17.29
CA HIS A 31 3.43 -1.12 18.25
C HIS A 31 4.70 -0.58 17.61
N GLN A 32 5.32 0.42 18.25
CA GLN A 32 6.60 0.97 17.80
C GLN A 32 7.73 0.32 18.61
N THR A 33 8.86 0.08 17.96
CA THR A 33 10.08 -0.35 18.65
C THR A 33 10.59 0.71 19.63
N ASP A 34 11.12 0.27 20.76
CA ASP A 34 11.78 1.15 21.74
C ASP A 34 13.08 1.75 21.20
N HIS A 35 13.69 1.11 20.20
CA HIS A 35 14.94 1.58 19.63
C HIS A 35 14.70 2.81 18.73
N VAL A 36 14.99 4.00 19.27
CA VAL A 36 14.71 5.30 18.65
C VAL A 36 15.17 5.38 17.19
N ALA A 37 16.38 4.90 16.88
CA ALA A 37 16.89 4.95 15.51
C ALA A 37 16.08 4.08 14.53
N ILE A 38 15.57 2.93 14.98
CA ILE A 38 14.75 2.04 14.14
C ILE A 38 13.34 2.59 14.02
N ARG A 39 12.79 3.14 15.12
CA ARG A 39 11.46 3.80 15.13
C ARG A 39 11.34 4.92 14.11
N LEU A 40 12.44 5.64 13.85
CA LEU A 40 12.49 6.68 12.83
C LEU A 40 12.54 6.14 11.40
N LEU A 41 12.86 4.87 11.19
CA LEU A 41 13.14 4.29 9.86
C LEU A 41 12.20 3.14 9.47
N ALA A 42 11.53 2.50 10.42
CA ALA A 42 10.69 1.31 10.20
C ALA A 42 9.22 1.56 10.56
N ASN A 43 8.32 0.90 9.85
CA ASN A 43 6.89 0.96 10.17
C ASN A 43 6.63 0.40 11.59
N PRO A 44 5.55 0.84 12.25
CA PRO A 44 5.05 0.14 13.43
C PRO A 44 4.65 -1.30 13.06
N GLU A 45 4.81 -2.21 14.00
CA GLU A 45 4.26 -3.56 13.93
C GLU A 45 2.77 -3.49 14.23
N LEU A 46 1.93 -4.00 13.33
CA LEU A 46 0.48 -3.97 13.52
C LEU A 46 0.04 -5.26 14.22
N ASN A 47 -0.20 -5.16 15.52
CA ASN A 47 -0.52 -6.33 16.35
C ASN A 47 -2.02 -6.60 16.36
N LEU A 48 -2.38 -7.84 16.02
CA LEU A 48 -3.74 -8.35 16.04
C LEU A 48 -3.69 -9.82 16.47
N SER A 49 -4.55 -10.24 17.39
CA SER A 49 -4.60 -11.66 17.77
C SER A 49 -5.18 -12.51 16.63
N GLU A 50 -4.79 -13.79 16.58
CA GLU A 50 -5.31 -14.74 15.57
C GLU A 50 -6.85 -14.80 15.58
N GLN A 51 -7.46 -14.80 16.77
CA GLN A 51 -8.91 -14.79 16.93
C GLN A 51 -9.56 -13.52 16.37
N GLN A 52 -8.95 -12.35 16.60
CA GLN A 52 -9.45 -11.08 16.04
C GLN A 52 -9.30 -11.08 14.52
N TYR A 53 -8.16 -11.50 13.98
CA TYR A 53 -7.92 -11.60 12.55
C TYR A 53 -8.95 -12.53 11.86
N TYR A 54 -9.17 -13.72 12.43
CA TYR A 54 -10.21 -14.65 12.00
C TYR A 54 -11.60 -14.02 11.97
N ASN A 55 -12.02 -13.42 13.10
CA ASN A 55 -13.35 -12.82 13.23
C ASN A 55 -13.54 -11.66 12.24
N ASN A 56 -12.51 -10.82 12.08
CA ASN A 56 -12.55 -9.69 11.16
C ASN A 56 -12.71 -10.16 9.71
N ILE A 57 -11.95 -11.15 9.26
CA ILE A 57 -12.07 -11.69 7.90
C ILE A 57 -13.43 -12.33 7.69
N LYS A 58 -13.91 -13.13 8.65
CA LYS A 58 -15.23 -13.75 8.58
C LYS A 58 -16.34 -12.70 8.43
N ASN A 59 -16.31 -11.63 9.22
CA ASN A 59 -17.27 -10.54 9.13
C ASN A 59 -17.21 -9.82 7.76
N VAL A 60 -16.01 -9.60 7.22
CA VAL A 60 -15.83 -9.01 5.88
C VAL A 60 -16.40 -9.91 4.80
N GLN A 61 -16.17 -11.22 4.89
CA GLN A 61 -16.71 -12.19 3.93
C GLN A 61 -18.23 -12.25 3.99
N GLU A 62 -18.82 -12.36 5.19
CA GLU A 62 -20.27 -12.36 5.39
C GLU A 62 -20.91 -11.08 4.84
N PHE A 63 -20.33 -9.91 5.11
CA PHE A 63 -20.82 -8.63 4.59
C PHE A 63 -20.76 -8.55 3.06
N ASN A 64 -19.70 -9.12 2.46
CA ASN A 64 -19.51 -9.12 1.01
C ASN A 64 -20.19 -10.30 0.29
N GLY A 65 -20.90 -11.17 1.01
CA GLY A 65 -21.53 -12.37 0.44
C GLY A 65 -20.54 -13.41 -0.08
N ILE A 66 -19.33 -13.46 0.49
CA ILE A 66 -18.29 -14.44 0.17
C ILE A 66 -18.42 -15.62 1.15
N GLU A 67 -18.42 -16.84 0.62
CA GLU A 67 -18.48 -18.04 1.45
C GLU A 67 -17.22 -18.17 2.34
N HIS A 68 -17.42 -18.33 3.64
CA HIS A 68 -16.33 -18.59 4.59
C HIS A 68 -15.92 -20.08 4.58
N SER A 69 -15.26 -20.49 3.49
CA SER A 69 -14.74 -21.84 3.29
C SER A 69 -13.20 -21.87 3.44
N LYS A 70 -12.62 -23.07 3.56
CA LYS A 70 -11.16 -23.26 3.63
C LYS A 70 -10.42 -22.82 2.36
N ASP A 71 -11.12 -22.71 1.24
CA ASP A 71 -10.54 -22.24 -0.02
C ASP A 71 -10.46 -20.70 -0.07
N ASN A 72 -11.31 -20.02 0.70
CA ASN A 72 -11.39 -18.56 0.74
C ASN A 72 -10.74 -17.94 1.99
N TYR A 73 -10.19 -18.77 2.89
CA TYR A 73 -9.59 -18.30 4.15
C TYR A 73 -8.49 -19.24 4.67
N ASP A 74 -7.34 -18.66 5.03
CA ASP A 74 -6.26 -19.32 5.76
C ASP A 74 -5.82 -18.47 6.96
N ALA A 75 -6.10 -18.96 8.18
CA ALA A 75 -5.73 -18.29 9.43
C ALA A 75 -4.22 -18.14 9.63
N LYS A 76 -3.42 -18.97 8.97
CA LYS A 76 -1.96 -18.97 9.10
C LYS A 76 -1.29 -18.05 8.09
N SER A 77 -2.07 -17.45 7.18
CA SER A 77 -1.59 -16.56 6.15
C SER A 77 -1.83 -15.09 6.52
N ASN A 78 -0.83 -14.26 6.26
CA ASN A 78 -0.93 -12.80 6.32
C ASN A 78 -1.30 -12.18 4.95
N VAL A 79 -1.65 -13.01 3.97
CA VAL A 79 -2.07 -12.58 2.64
C VAL A 79 -3.58 -12.29 2.66
N ILE A 80 -3.95 -11.10 2.20
CA ILE A 80 -5.34 -10.68 2.04
C ILE A 80 -5.58 -10.46 0.54
N ASP A 81 -6.55 -11.18 -0.02
CA ASP A 81 -6.88 -11.11 -1.43
C ASP A 81 -8.03 -10.15 -1.70
N VAL A 82 -7.86 -9.31 -2.72
CA VAL A 82 -8.90 -8.41 -3.23
C VAL A 82 -9.07 -8.67 -4.72
N SER A 83 -10.21 -9.27 -5.09
CA SER A 83 -10.56 -9.51 -6.48
C SER A 83 -11.37 -8.34 -7.04
N MET A 84 -10.95 -7.80 -8.18
CA MET A 84 -11.68 -6.75 -8.89
C MET A 84 -11.51 -6.92 -10.40
N GLU A 85 -12.57 -6.69 -11.16
CA GLU A 85 -12.58 -6.77 -12.62
C GLU A 85 -11.62 -5.74 -13.27
N THR A 86 -11.14 -6.02 -14.47
CA THR A 86 -10.36 -5.05 -15.26
C THR A 86 -11.17 -3.77 -15.52
N GLY A 87 -10.49 -2.61 -15.58
CA GLY A 87 -11.16 -1.32 -15.77
C GLY A 87 -11.89 -0.72 -14.56
N THR A 88 -11.99 -1.43 -13.42
CA THR A 88 -12.72 -0.94 -12.22
C THR A 88 -11.87 -0.11 -11.23
N GLY A 89 -10.64 0.26 -11.61
CA GLY A 89 -9.82 1.16 -10.79
C GLY A 89 -9.04 0.51 -9.65
N LYS A 90 -8.63 -0.76 -9.77
CA LYS A 90 -7.72 -1.46 -8.81
C LYS A 90 -6.55 -0.60 -8.32
N THR A 91 -5.89 0.11 -9.24
CA THR A 91 -4.76 1.00 -8.94
C THR A 91 -5.13 2.08 -7.94
N TYR A 92 -6.30 2.69 -8.14
CA TYR A 92 -6.84 3.69 -7.22
C TYR A 92 -7.22 3.06 -5.87
N THR A 93 -7.91 1.92 -5.88
CA THR A 93 -8.32 1.20 -4.66
C THR A 93 -7.13 0.90 -3.75
N TYR A 94 -6.08 0.21 -4.22
CA TYR A 94 -4.94 -0.08 -3.35
C TYR A 94 -4.19 1.20 -2.93
N THR A 95 -4.18 2.24 -3.76
CA THR A 95 -3.54 3.52 -3.42
C THR A 95 -4.31 4.17 -2.27
N LYS A 96 -5.64 4.22 -2.34
CA LYS A 96 -6.45 4.74 -1.24
C LYS A 96 -6.30 3.89 0.03
N THR A 97 -6.23 2.57 -0.09
CA THR A 97 -5.95 1.68 1.06
C THR A 97 -4.62 2.02 1.73
N ILE A 98 -3.57 2.31 0.95
CA ILE A 98 -2.28 2.78 1.49
C ILE A 98 -2.44 4.06 2.33
N PHE A 99 -3.23 5.03 1.86
CA PHE A 99 -3.53 6.26 2.62
C PHE A 99 -4.37 5.98 3.88
N ASP A 100 -5.34 5.07 3.82
CA ASP A 100 -6.18 4.73 4.98
C ASP A 100 -5.38 3.95 6.06
N LEU A 101 -4.48 3.05 5.64
CA LEU A 101 -3.53 2.37 6.54
C LEU A 101 -2.56 3.36 7.18
N ASN A 102 -2.09 4.35 6.42
CA ASN A 102 -1.28 5.44 6.97
C ASN A 102 -2.05 6.25 8.01
N LYS A 103 -3.26 6.67 7.67
CA LYS A 103 -4.10 7.50 8.54
C LYS A 103 -4.48 6.78 9.83
N SER A 104 -4.79 5.50 9.74
CA SER A 104 -5.33 4.71 10.87
C SER A 104 -4.23 4.14 11.76
N PHE A 105 -3.10 3.72 11.18
CA PHE A 105 -2.07 2.94 11.89
C PHE A 105 -0.66 3.55 11.83
N GLY A 106 -0.46 4.64 11.09
CA GLY A 106 0.87 5.25 10.94
C GLY A 106 1.86 4.40 10.14
N ILE A 107 1.35 3.53 9.26
CA ILE A 107 2.19 2.79 8.31
C ILE A 107 2.58 3.74 7.18
N ASN A 108 3.88 3.90 6.95
CA ASN A 108 4.39 4.92 6.01
C ASN A 108 5.17 4.32 4.85
N LYS A 109 5.71 3.10 4.97
CA LYS A 109 6.53 2.47 3.91
C LYS A 109 5.79 1.28 3.30
N PHE A 110 5.64 1.27 1.99
CA PHE A 110 4.93 0.22 1.26
C PHE A 110 5.73 -0.24 0.04
N ILE A 111 5.64 -1.52 -0.29
CA ILE A 111 6.24 -2.13 -1.48
C ILE A 111 5.11 -2.56 -2.41
N ILE A 112 5.15 -2.10 -3.65
CA ILE A 112 4.19 -2.42 -4.72
C ILE A 112 4.94 -3.27 -5.74
N ILE A 113 4.61 -4.56 -5.80
CA ILE A 113 5.24 -5.50 -6.73
C ILE A 113 4.36 -5.62 -7.97
N VAL A 114 4.95 -5.48 -9.15
CA VAL A 114 4.25 -5.53 -10.44
C VAL A 114 4.88 -6.55 -11.38
N PRO A 115 4.09 -7.29 -12.19
CA PRO A 115 4.61 -8.42 -12.96
C PRO A 115 5.31 -8.02 -14.27
N THR A 116 5.03 -6.82 -14.81
CA THR A 116 5.58 -6.38 -16.11
C THR A 116 6.05 -4.94 -16.09
N LEU A 117 6.99 -4.60 -16.99
CA LEU A 117 7.50 -3.24 -17.14
C LEU A 117 6.41 -2.23 -17.56
N SER A 118 5.44 -2.65 -18.39
CA SER A 118 4.33 -1.79 -18.81
C SER A 118 3.42 -1.44 -17.63
N ILE A 119 3.11 -2.42 -16.77
CA ILE A 119 2.34 -2.19 -15.54
C ILE A 119 3.14 -1.30 -14.58
N LYS A 120 4.46 -1.50 -14.48
CA LYS A 120 5.34 -0.62 -13.70
C LYS A 120 5.26 0.83 -14.18
N ALA A 121 5.44 1.07 -15.48
CA ALA A 121 5.38 2.41 -16.05
C ALA A 121 4.01 3.08 -15.82
N GLY A 122 2.92 2.35 -16.05
CA GLY A 122 1.57 2.84 -15.80
C GLY A 122 1.32 3.20 -14.33
N THR A 123 1.78 2.34 -13.42
CA THR A 123 1.66 2.57 -11.97
C THR A 123 2.49 3.77 -11.52
N VAL A 124 3.74 3.88 -11.98
CA VAL A 124 4.59 5.04 -11.65
C VAL A 124 3.98 6.35 -12.17
N ASN A 125 3.46 6.36 -13.40
CA ASN A 125 2.81 7.53 -13.96
C ASN A 125 1.58 7.95 -13.16
N PHE A 126 0.77 6.97 -12.74
CA PHE A 126 -0.38 7.20 -11.87
C PHE A 126 0.05 7.82 -10.52
N LEU A 127 0.97 7.16 -9.80
CA LEU A 127 1.42 7.56 -8.46
C LEU A 127 2.13 8.93 -8.44
N LYS A 128 2.79 9.31 -9.53
CA LYS A 128 3.50 10.60 -9.65
C LYS A 128 2.64 11.73 -10.22
N SER A 129 1.43 11.45 -10.69
CA SER A 129 0.57 12.46 -11.33
C SER A 129 0.14 13.57 -10.37
N ASN A 130 0.07 14.81 -10.86
CA ASN A 130 -0.33 15.97 -10.05
C ASN A 130 -1.77 15.85 -9.56
N ALA A 131 -2.68 15.37 -10.42
CA ALA A 131 -4.06 15.15 -10.06
C ALA A 131 -4.21 14.18 -8.86
N LEU A 132 -3.37 13.14 -8.78
CA LEU A 132 -3.41 12.20 -7.66
C LEU A 132 -2.91 12.88 -6.39
N LYS A 133 -1.83 13.64 -6.51
CA LYS A 133 -1.27 14.40 -5.38
C LYS A 133 -2.27 15.39 -4.80
N GLU A 134 -2.95 16.15 -5.66
CA GLU A 134 -4.00 17.09 -5.26
C GLU A 134 -5.16 16.35 -4.59
N HIS A 135 -5.68 15.30 -5.24
CA HIS A 135 -6.79 14.50 -4.74
C HIS A 135 -6.57 13.95 -3.33
N PHE A 136 -5.41 13.36 -3.07
CA PHE A 136 -5.11 12.78 -1.75
C PHE A 136 -4.57 13.80 -0.74
N ARG A 137 -4.02 14.93 -1.19
CA ARG A 137 -3.60 16.00 -0.28
C ARG A 137 -4.83 16.63 0.40
N ASP A 138 -5.90 16.85 -0.33
CA ASP A 138 -7.12 17.45 0.20
C ASP A 138 -7.79 16.55 1.27
N ASP A 139 -7.76 15.23 1.07
CA ASP A 139 -8.47 14.28 1.93
C ASP A 139 -7.63 13.79 3.13
N TYR A 140 -6.29 13.82 3.03
CA TYR A 140 -5.39 13.23 4.05
C TYR A 140 -4.30 14.17 4.55
N GLU A 141 -4.01 15.28 3.86
CA GLU A 141 -2.83 16.12 4.12
C GLU A 141 -1.53 15.30 4.12
N ARG A 142 -1.42 14.36 3.16
CA ARG A 142 -0.26 13.48 2.98
C ARG A 142 0.29 13.60 1.57
N GLU A 143 1.60 13.44 1.44
CA GLU A 143 2.28 13.34 0.16
C GLU A 143 2.83 11.93 -0.07
N LEU A 144 2.56 11.38 -1.26
CA LEU A 144 3.13 10.11 -1.71
C LEU A 144 4.48 10.33 -2.39
N LYS A 145 5.52 9.66 -1.88
CA LYS A 145 6.89 9.68 -2.43
C LYS A 145 7.21 8.30 -2.99
N THR A 146 7.30 8.22 -4.32
CA THR A 146 7.52 6.96 -5.04
C THR A 146 8.96 6.79 -5.47
N TYR A 147 9.61 5.76 -4.95
CA TYR A 147 10.93 5.28 -5.38
C TYR A 147 10.74 4.13 -6.37
N VAL A 148 11.48 4.17 -7.47
CA VAL A 148 11.36 3.18 -8.55
C VAL A 148 12.69 2.45 -8.69
N VAL A 149 12.64 1.12 -8.66
CA VAL A 149 13.77 0.27 -8.97
C VAL A 149 13.87 0.12 -10.47
N GLU A 150 14.97 0.61 -11.00
CA GLU A 150 15.37 0.34 -12.37
C GLU A 150 16.39 -0.79 -12.37
N SER A 151 16.28 -1.67 -13.37
CA SER A 151 17.33 -2.66 -13.61
C SER A 151 18.60 -1.90 -13.97
N GLN A 152 19.66 -2.11 -13.19
CA GLN A 152 20.97 -1.59 -13.56
C GLN A 152 21.41 -2.37 -14.80
N LYS A 153 21.58 -1.67 -15.93
CA LYS A 153 22.22 -2.25 -17.12
C LYS A 153 23.68 -2.52 -16.76
N PHE A 154 24.01 -3.77 -16.47
CA PHE A 154 25.38 -4.19 -16.17
C PHE A 154 26.25 -4.04 -17.41
N SER A 155 27.07 -3.00 -17.46
CA SER A 155 28.17 -2.86 -18.42
C SER A 155 29.49 -3.15 -17.70
N GLY A 156 30.00 -4.38 -17.84
CA GLY A 156 31.40 -4.71 -17.55
C GLY A 156 31.70 -5.34 -16.19
N LYS A 157 32.70 -6.23 -16.22
CA LYS A 157 33.18 -7.12 -15.14
C LYS A 157 33.53 -6.36 -13.86
N ASN A 158 32.77 -6.61 -12.77
CA ASN A 158 33.22 -6.68 -11.37
C ASN A 158 31.99 -6.80 -10.44
N THR A 159 31.65 -8.03 -10.06
CA THR A 159 30.49 -8.35 -9.21
C THR A 159 30.78 -8.08 -7.73
N LYS A 160 30.70 -6.81 -7.32
CA LYS A 160 30.28 -6.49 -5.95
C LYS A 160 28.78 -6.24 -6.00
N SER A 161 28.01 -7.04 -5.26
CA SER A 161 26.57 -6.87 -5.05
C SER A 161 26.34 -5.48 -4.45
N TYR A 162 26.03 -4.49 -5.29
CA TYR A 162 25.73 -3.15 -4.84
C TYR A 162 24.23 -3.04 -4.66
N MET A 163 23.79 -2.61 -3.48
CA MET A 163 22.39 -2.39 -3.21
C MET A 163 21.86 -1.30 -4.16
N PRO A 164 20.76 -1.52 -4.89
CA PRO A 164 20.15 -0.51 -5.74
C PRO A 164 19.92 0.80 -4.97
N GLN A 165 20.25 1.94 -5.58
CA GLN A 165 20.17 3.26 -4.93
C GLN A 165 18.78 3.55 -4.36
N ALA A 166 17.72 3.15 -5.08
CA ALA A 166 16.34 3.31 -4.63
C ALA A 166 16.03 2.59 -3.29
N ILE A 167 16.63 1.41 -3.06
CA ILE A 167 16.48 0.68 -1.79
C ILE A 167 17.21 1.42 -0.68
N HIS A 168 18.42 1.88 -0.96
CA HIS A 168 19.22 2.63 -0.01
C HIS A 168 18.54 3.93 0.45
N ASP A 169 18.00 4.70 -0.50
CA ASP A 169 17.34 5.97 -0.21
C ASP A 169 16.07 5.77 0.62
N LEU A 170 15.30 4.71 0.33
CA LEU A 170 14.11 4.36 1.11
C LEU A 170 14.45 3.93 2.54
N LEU A 171 15.46 3.09 2.72
CA LEU A 171 15.85 2.60 4.06
C LEU A 171 16.32 3.75 4.95
N LYS A 172 17.03 4.73 4.38
CA LYS A 172 17.50 5.92 5.11
C LYS A 172 16.44 6.99 5.32
N GLN A 173 15.30 6.89 4.63
CA GLN A 173 14.27 7.89 4.73
C GLN A 173 13.60 7.84 6.11
N VAL A 174 13.73 8.94 6.85
CA VAL A 174 13.06 9.14 8.14
C VAL A 174 11.56 9.23 7.91
N ILE A 175 10.82 8.44 8.69
CA ILE A 175 9.37 8.43 8.75
C ILE A 175 8.88 9.81 9.17
N SER A 176 7.96 10.34 8.39
CA SER A 176 7.31 11.61 8.65
C SER A 176 5.82 11.40 8.57
N ILE A 177 5.08 11.95 9.53
CA ILE A 177 3.61 11.90 9.52
C ILE A 177 3.05 12.45 8.20
N ARG A 178 3.74 13.39 7.53
CA ARG A 178 3.25 13.99 6.28
C ARG A 178 3.54 13.18 5.02
N ASN A 179 4.41 12.17 5.07
CA ASN A 179 4.87 11.46 3.89
C ASN A 179 4.58 9.96 3.96
N ILE A 180 4.07 9.43 2.85
CA ILE A 180 3.96 8.01 2.58
C ILE A 180 4.99 7.67 1.51
N TYR A 181 5.72 6.58 1.68
CA TYR A 181 6.79 6.14 0.81
C TYR A 181 6.41 4.82 0.15
N THR A 182 6.36 4.81 -1.18
CA THR A 182 6.08 3.61 -1.97
C THR A 182 7.29 3.21 -2.78
N PHE A 183 7.50 1.91 -2.91
CA PHE A 183 8.59 1.32 -3.66
C PHE A 183 8.04 0.41 -4.76
N LEU A 184 8.47 0.62 -6.02
CA LEU A 184 8.04 -0.15 -7.20
C LEU A 184 9.22 -0.76 -7.97
#